data_AF-A0A2S9FI54-F1
#
_entry.id   AF-A0A2S9FI54-F1
#
_cell.length_a   1.000
_cell.length_b   1.000
_cell.length_c   1.000
_cell.angle_alpha   90.00
_cell.angle_beta   90.00
_cell.angle_gamma   90.00
#
_symmetry.space_group_name_H-M   'P 1'
#
loop_
_entity.id
_entity.type
_entity.pdbx_description
1 polymer ?
#
loop_
_entity_poly.entity_id
_entity_poly.type
_entity_poly.pdbx_seq_one_letter_code
_entity_poly.pdbx_strand_id
1 'polypeptide(L)' 'MSIDSGQKVLREVVLEQLTTGENHAYRMWLPPLADPTPVNELVARDYDRRPLRIGLGIMDEPRRHRQEVWGVDIATAAGN' A
#
# COMPACT_ATOMS: atom_id res chain seq x y z
N MET A 1 29.82 -29.09 -8.96
CA MET A 1 29.75 -28.78 -7.52
C MET A 1 28.27 -28.73 -7.19
N SER A 2 27.74 -29.83 -6.66
CA SER A 2 26.29 -29.97 -6.37
C SER A 2 26.03 -29.30 -5.03
N ILE A 3 25.10 -28.35 -5.00
CA ILE A 3 24.72 -27.66 -3.76
C ILE A 3 23.81 -28.65 -3.01
N ASP A 4 24.29 -29.16 -1.87
CA ASP A 4 23.50 -30.00 -0.98
C ASP A 4 22.30 -29.20 -0.46
N SER A 5 21.08 -29.68 -0.74
CA SER A 5 19.83 -29.01 -0.40
C SER A 5 19.50 -29.05 1.10
N GLY A 6 20.32 -29.73 1.91
CA GLY A 6 20.11 -29.89 3.36
C GLY A 6 20.76 -28.84 4.25
N GLN A 7 21.77 -28.10 3.76
CA GLN A 7 22.59 -27.25 4.62
C GLN A 7 22.06 -25.79 4.64
N LYS A 8 21.13 -25.50 5.57
CA LYS A 8 20.68 -24.13 5.83
C LYS A 8 21.81 -23.31 6.47
N VAL A 9 22.05 -22.10 5.96
CA VAL A 9 22.99 -21.16 6.60
C VAL A 9 22.41 -20.64 7.92
N LEU A 10 23.26 -20.41 8.92
CA LEU A 10 22.86 -19.98 10.27
C LEU A 10 21.88 -18.79 10.25
N ARG A 11 22.10 -17.83 9.34
CA ARG A 11 21.21 -16.67 9.16
C ARG A 11 19.75 -17.06 8.87
N GLU A 12 19.53 -18.10 8.07
CA GLU A 12 18.19 -18.52 7.66
C GLU A 12 17.48 -19.21 8.81
N VAL A 13 18.20 -20.05 9.56
CA VAL A 13 17.68 -20.71 10.76
C VAL A 13 17.30 -19.69 11.83
N VAL A 14 18.15 -18.69 12.07
CA VAL A 14 17.87 -17.63 13.04
C VAL A 14 16.69 -16.77 12.62
N LEU A 15 16.61 -16.38 11.34
CA LEU A 15 15.46 -15.62 10.82
C LEU A 15 14.16 -16.42 10.93
N GLU A 16 14.17 -17.72 10.62
CA GLU A 16 13.00 -18.60 10.74
C GLU A 16 12.48 -18.68 12.19
N GLN A 17 13.39 -18.71 13.18
CA GLN A 17 13.02 -18.75 14.60
C GLN A 17 12.53 -17.41 15.14
N LEU A 18 13.06 -16.29 14.64
CA LEU A 18 12.74 -14.95 15.13
C LEU A 18 11.60 -14.26 14.36
N THR A 19 11.26 -14.74 13.17
CA THR A 19 10.18 -14.14 12.37
C THR A 19 8.85 -14.41 13.04
N THR A 20 8.19 -13.36 13.49
CA THR A 20 6.77 -13.40 13.81
C THR A 20 5.99 -13.24 12.51
N GLY A 21 5.01 -14.09 12.24
CA GLY A 21 4.22 -14.05 10.99
C GLY A 21 3.49 -12.72 10.74
N GLU A 22 3.47 -11.82 11.71
CA GLU A 22 2.92 -10.47 11.61
C GLU A 22 4.02 -9.40 11.63
N ASN A 23 3.86 -8.41 10.76
CA ASN A 23 4.76 -7.26 10.69
C ASN A 23 4.32 -6.20 11.71
N HIS A 24 5.02 -6.16 12.85
CA HIS A 24 4.79 -5.20 13.93
C HIS A 24 5.55 -3.87 13.73
N ALA A 25 6.41 -3.78 12.73
CA ALA A 25 7.23 -2.59 12.51
C ALA A 25 6.39 -1.47 11.89
N TYR A 26 6.63 -0.23 12.35
CA TYR A 26 6.05 0.95 11.72
C TYR A 26 6.54 1.07 10.26
N ARG A 27 5.59 1.23 9.33
CA ARG A 27 5.88 1.30 7.90
C ARG A 27 6.26 2.72 7.49
N MET A 28 7.55 3.04 7.56
CA MET A 28 8.09 4.30 7.01
C MET A 28 8.03 4.31 5.48
N TRP A 29 8.29 3.15 4.87
CA TRP A 29 8.27 2.98 3.42
C TRP A 29 7.11 2.08 3.05
N LEU A 30 6.17 2.63 2.28
CA LEU A 30 5.08 1.86 1.71
C LEU A 30 5.52 1.23 0.39
N PRO A 31 4.88 0.10 -0.02
CA PRO A 31 5.13 -0.47 -1.34
C PRO A 31 4.95 0.60 -2.43
N PRO A 32 5.83 0.65 -3.44
CA PRO A 32 5.69 1.61 -4.52
C PRO A 32 4.39 1.35 -5.29
N LEU A 33 3.75 2.42 -5.75
CA LEU A 33 2.56 2.36 -6.60
C LEU A 33 2.94 1.96 -8.03
N ALA A 34 3.31 0.70 -8.23
CA ALA A 34 3.70 0.15 -9.53
C ALA A 34 2.49 -0.25 -10.39
N ASP A 35 1.46 -0.80 -9.75
CA ASP A 35 0.24 -1.27 -10.42
C ASP A 35 -0.93 -0.32 -10.14
N PRO A 36 -1.70 0.09 -11.15
CA PRO A 36 -2.85 0.96 -10.96
C PRO A 36 -3.94 0.25 -10.15
N THR A 37 -4.53 0.98 -9.19
CA THR A 37 -5.60 0.44 -8.34
C THR A 37 -6.92 0.33 -9.12
N PRO A 38 -7.57 -0.84 -9.17
CA PRO A 38 -8.87 -1.01 -9.79
C PRO A 38 -9.95 -0.11 -9.17
N VAL A 39 -10.93 0.32 -9.98
CA VAL A 39 -11.97 1.27 -9.54
C VAL A 39 -12.78 0.75 -8.36
N ASN A 40 -13.11 -0.55 -8.32
CA ASN A 40 -13.83 -1.16 -7.20
C ASN A 40 -13.04 -1.07 -5.89
N GLU A 41 -11.73 -1.29 -5.94
CA GLU A 41 -10.86 -1.14 -4.77
C GLU A 41 -10.69 0.33 -4.38
N LEU A 42 -10.56 1.22 -5.36
CA LEU A 42 -10.46 2.65 -5.14
C LEU A 42 -11.69 3.18 -4.40
N VAL A 43 -12.89 2.78 -4.83
CA VAL A 43 -14.17 3.12 -4.18
C VAL A 43 -14.27 2.51 -2.78
N ALA A 44 -13.81 1.27 -2.59
CA ALA A 44 -13.83 0.62 -1.28
C ALA A 44 -12.88 1.28 -0.27
N ARG A 45 -11.77 1.87 -0.74
CA ARG A 45 -10.76 2.56 0.08
C ARG A 45 -11.08 4.04 0.32
N ASP A 46 -12.06 4.63 -0.39
CA ASP A 46 -12.43 6.03 -0.23
C ASP A 46 -13.37 6.23 0.96
N TYR A 47 -12.79 6.37 2.15
CA TYR A 47 -13.56 6.63 3.38
C TYR A 47 -14.18 8.04 3.42
N ASP A 48 -13.66 8.97 2.61
CA ASP A 48 -14.16 10.35 2.50
C ASP A 48 -15.20 10.50 1.38
N ARG A 49 -15.76 9.38 0.90
CA ARG A 49 -16.75 9.35 -0.17
C ARG A 49 -17.95 10.21 0.21
N ARG A 50 -18.24 11.18 -0.65
CA ARG A 50 -19.39 12.08 -0.54
C ARG A 50 -19.95 12.36 -1.93
N PRO A 51 -21.22 12.81 -2.05
CA PRO A 51 -21.79 13.20 -3.33
C PRO A 51 -20.87 14.20 -4.04
N LEU A 52 -20.74 14.04 -5.37
CA LEU A 52 -19.95 14.94 -6.22
C LEU A 52 -18.45 14.99 -5.87
N ARG A 53 -17.91 14.03 -5.10
CA ARG A 53 -16.47 13.77 -5.02
C ARG A 53 -16.14 12.47 -5.75
N ILE A 54 -15.15 12.51 -6.64
CA ILE A 54 -14.74 11.36 -7.46
C ILE A 54 -13.28 11.03 -7.15
N GLY A 55 -13.03 9.85 -6.57
CA GLY A 55 -11.69 9.28 -6.44
C GLY A 55 -11.12 8.95 -7.82
N LEU A 56 -9.90 9.41 -8.10
CA LEU A 56 -9.20 9.24 -9.39
C LEU A 56 -8.06 8.22 -9.31
N GLY A 57 -7.47 8.03 -8.12
CA GLY A 57 -6.36 7.09 -7.92
C GLY A 57 -5.83 7.14 -6.50
N ILE A 58 -4.69 6.51 -6.27
CA ILE A 58 -3.97 6.58 -5.00
C ILE A 58 -2.84 7.59 -5.14
N MET A 59 -2.78 8.55 -4.22
CA MET A 59 -1.67 9.49 -4.09
C MET A 59 -0.74 9.01 -2.97
N ASP A 60 0.54 8.94 -3.27
CA ASP A 60 1.58 8.70 -2.30
C ASP A 60 2.00 10.03 -1.64
N GLU A 61 2.01 10.06 -0.31
CA GLU A 61 2.46 11.19 0.51
C GLU A 61 3.68 10.74 1.33
N PRO A 62 4.90 10.68 0.74
CA PRO A 62 6.07 10.09 1.38
C PRO A 62 6.42 10.70 2.73
N ARG A 63 6.25 12.02 2.88
CA ARG A 63 6.53 12.75 4.14
C ARG A 63 5.60 12.35 5.28
N ARG A 64 4.43 11.77 4.97
CA ARG A 64 3.44 11.30 5.94
C ARG A 64 3.40 9.77 6.03
N HIS A 65 4.24 9.08 5.26
CA HIS A 65 4.28 7.62 5.16
C HIS A 65 2.89 7.03 4.90
N ARG A 66 2.11 7.66 4.01
CA ARG A 66 0.73 7.27 3.72
C ARG A 66 0.43 7.32 2.22
N GLN A 67 -0.37 6.36 1.77
CA GLN A 67 -0.94 6.30 0.43
C GLN A 67 -2.47 6.33 0.57
N GLU A 68 -3.12 7.34 -0.02
CA GLU A 68 -4.56 7.59 0.15
C GLU A 68 -5.29 7.79 -1.17
N VAL A 69 -6.61 7.62 -1.16
CA VAL A 69 -7.44 7.96 -2.32
C VAL A 69 -7.37 9.46 -2.57
N TRP A 70 -6.85 9.83 -3.74
CA TRP A 70 -6.91 11.18 -4.26
C TRP A 70 -8.09 11.32 -5.20
N GLY A 71 -8.81 12.43 -5.07
CA GLY A 71 -10.02 12.67 -5.81
C GLY A 71 -10.33 14.14 -5.95
N VAL A 72 -11.22 14.43 -6.89
CA VAL A 72 -11.67 15.78 -7.21
C VAL A 72 -13.06 16.01 -6.65
N ASP A 73 -13.30 17.21 -6.14
CA ASP A 73 -14.63 17.68 -5.76
C ASP A 73 -15.22 18.47 -6.92
N ILE A 74 -16.34 17.99 -7.46
CA ILE A 74 -17.07 18.60 -8.58
C ILE A 74 -18.35 19.30 -8.12
N ALA A 75 -18.60 19.39 -6.80
CA ALA A 75 -19.77 20.10 -6.27
C ALA A 75 -19.76 21.59 -6.64
N THR A 76 -18.57 22.18 -6.79
CA THR A 76 -18.39 23.59 -7.17
C THR A 76 -18.24 23.80 -8.67
N ALA A 77 -18.27 22.74 -9.49
CA ALA A 77 -18.07 22.83 -10.93
C ALA A 77 -19.32 23.29 -11.70
N ALA A 78 -20.46 23.46 -11.03
CA ALA A 78 -21.70 23.94 -11.61
C ALA A 78 -21.91 25.44 -11.31
N GLY A 79 -21.44 26.32 -12.19
CA GLY A 79 -21.97 27.69 -12.25
C GLY A 79 -21.00 28.79 -12.71
N ASN A 80 -20.73 28.86 -14.02
CA ASN A 80 -20.68 30.11 -14.78
C ASN A 80 -21.33 29.86 -16.14
#